data_AF-A0A3E1D870-F1
#
_entry.id   AF-A0A3E1D870-F1
#
_cell.length_a   1.000
_cell.length_b   1.000
_cell.length_c   1.000
_cell.angle_alpha   90.00
_cell.angle_beta   90.00
_cell.angle_gamma   90.00
#
_symmetry.space_group_name_H-M   'P 1'
#
loop_
_entity.id
_entity.type
_entity.pdbx_description
1 polymer ?
#
loop_
_entity_poly.entity_id
_entity_poly.type
_entity_poly.pdbx_seq_one_letter_code
_entity_poly.pdbx_strand_id
1 'polypeptide(L)'
;MVPCCQAEVAAVLRKNKGKDLAKNVLTELWRHPIHTREFGSHITNVLRCLQLEAHGYQVTVTELVGWEHSMKNELIIANFKDLPCNRPAERLGEILQTLGLEEMSGRFFTQM
;
A
#
# COMPACT_ATOMS: atom_id res chain seq x y z
N MET A 1 -15.75 -1.26 13.66
CA MET A 1 -14.47 -1.42 12.93
C MET A 1 -13.71 -0.11 13.12
N VAL A 2 -12.49 -0.15 13.66
CA VAL A 2 -11.67 1.08 13.79
C VAL A 2 -11.16 1.43 12.39
N PRO A 3 -11.29 2.69 11.93
CA PRO A 3 -10.77 3.08 10.62
C PRO A 3 -9.24 3.05 10.66
N CYS A 4 -8.66 2.04 10.03
CA CYS A 4 -7.23 1.95 9.79
C CYS A 4 -6.97 1.82 8.29
N CYS A 5 -5.86 2.37 7.80
CA CYS A 5 -5.55 2.40 6.37
C CYS A 5 -5.65 1.01 5.72
N GLN A 6 -5.27 -0.06 6.42
CA GLN A 6 -5.34 -1.44 5.92
C GLN A 6 -6.77 -1.92 5.71
N ALA A 7 -7.68 -1.63 6.66
CA ALA A 7 -9.09 -1.99 6.53
C ALA A 7 -9.75 -1.19 5.40
N GLU A 8 -9.38 0.07 5.24
CA GLU A 8 -9.87 0.96 4.18
C GLU A 8 -9.40 0.49 2.80
N VAL A 9 -8.09 0.23 2.63
CA VAL A 9 -7.55 -0.34 1.38
C VAL A 9 -8.25 -1.66 1.03
N ALA A 10 -8.38 -2.58 1.99
CA ALA A 10 -9.07 -3.84 1.76
C ALA A 10 -10.56 -3.65 1.40
N ALA A 11 -11.23 -2.64 1.95
CA ALA A 11 -12.61 -2.32 1.60
C ALA A 11 -12.71 -1.78 0.15
N VAL A 12 -11.82 -0.88 -0.26
CA VAL A 12 -11.78 -0.34 -1.63
C VAL A 12 -11.44 -1.44 -2.63
N LEU A 13 -10.45 -2.30 -2.35
CA LEU A 13 -10.15 -3.47 -3.18
C LEU A 13 -11.38 -4.37 -3.37
N ARG A 14 -12.14 -4.67 -2.30
CA ARG A 14 -13.37 -5.48 -2.42
C ARG A 14 -14.45 -4.79 -3.23
N LYS A 15 -14.61 -3.46 -3.05
CA LYS A 15 -15.61 -2.65 -3.76
C LYS A 15 -15.33 -2.65 -5.27
N ASN A 16 -14.07 -2.50 -5.67
CA ASN A 16 -13.70 -2.35 -7.08
C ASN A 16 -13.42 -3.68 -7.80
N LYS A 17 -13.14 -4.76 -7.04
CA LYS A 17 -12.90 -6.12 -7.52
C LYS A 17 -13.86 -6.59 -8.63
N GLY A 18 -15.16 -6.32 -8.51
CA GLY A 18 -16.14 -6.77 -9.51
C GLY A 18 -15.95 -6.13 -10.89
N LYS A 19 -15.43 -4.89 -10.95
CA LYS A 19 -15.13 -4.17 -12.18
C LYS A 19 -13.78 -4.60 -12.78
N ASP A 20 -12.84 -5.02 -11.92
CA ASP A 20 -11.47 -5.35 -12.31
C ASP A 20 -11.28 -6.82 -12.70
N LEU A 21 -12.12 -7.74 -12.17
CA LEU A 21 -12.00 -9.18 -12.40
C LEU A 21 -12.03 -9.57 -13.88
N ALA A 22 -12.77 -8.82 -14.71
CA ALA A 22 -12.88 -9.08 -16.15
C ALA A 22 -11.76 -8.42 -16.97
N LYS A 23 -10.99 -7.50 -16.38
CA LYS A 23 -10.04 -6.63 -17.09
C LYS A 23 -8.58 -6.88 -16.73
N ASN A 24 -8.31 -7.41 -15.54
CA ASN A 24 -6.96 -7.51 -15.01
C ASN A 24 -6.70 -8.85 -14.30
N VAL A 25 -5.75 -9.64 -14.82
CA VAL A 25 -5.36 -10.93 -14.24
C VAL A 25 -4.78 -10.80 -12.82
N LEU A 26 -4.23 -9.62 -12.48
CA LEU A 26 -3.71 -9.34 -11.14
C LEU A 26 -4.80 -9.45 -10.07
N THR A 27 -6.08 -9.26 -10.43
CA THR A 27 -7.20 -9.35 -9.50
C THR A 27 -7.32 -10.73 -8.82
N GLU A 28 -6.73 -11.77 -9.43
CA GLU A 28 -6.63 -13.10 -8.80
C GLU A 28 -5.84 -13.06 -7.47
N LEU A 29 -4.86 -12.16 -7.33
CA LEU A 29 -4.06 -11.99 -6.11
C LEU A 29 -4.90 -11.59 -4.89
N TRP A 30 -6.05 -10.95 -5.07
CA TRP A 30 -6.97 -10.59 -3.98
C TRP A 30 -8.40 -11.10 -4.21
N ARG A 31 -8.55 -12.19 -4.97
CA ARG A 31 -9.86 -12.77 -5.30
C ARG A 31 -10.57 -13.36 -4.08
N HIS A 32 -9.87 -13.95 -3.12
CA HIS A 32 -10.52 -14.52 -1.94
C HIS A 32 -10.46 -13.53 -0.76
N PRO A 33 -11.46 -13.51 0.15
CA PRO A 33 -11.51 -12.53 1.24
C PRO A 33 -10.27 -12.48 2.12
N ILE A 34 -9.66 -13.65 2.37
CA ILE A 34 -8.39 -13.76 3.09
C ILE A 34 -7.25 -13.09 2.30
N HIS A 35 -7.14 -13.35 1.00
CA HIS A 35 -6.12 -12.71 0.16
C HIS A 35 -6.33 -11.21 0.06
N THR A 36 -7.56 -10.71 -0.03
CA THR A 36 -7.81 -9.25 -0.01
C THR A 36 -7.34 -8.60 1.28
N ARG A 37 -7.50 -9.30 2.42
CA ARG A 37 -7.04 -8.81 3.72
C ARG A 37 -5.52 -8.76 3.78
N GLU A 38 -4.85 -9.84 3.37
CA GLU A 38 -3.39 -9.93 3.43
C GLU A 38 -2.71 -9.02 2.39
N PHE A 39 -3.21 -9.01 1.14
CA PHE A 39 -2.73 -8.13 0.09
C PHE A 39 -2.98 -6.65 0.42
N GLY A 40 -4.17 -6.29 0.91
CA GLY A 40 -4.46 -4.93 1.35
C GLY A 40 -3.54 -4.47 2.48
N SER A 41 -3.17 -5.37 3.40
CA SER A 41 -2.19 -5.11 4.44
C SER A 41 -0.80 -4.79 3.87
N HIS A 42 -0.30 -5.62 2.95
CA HIS A 42 1.01 -5.43 2.33
C HIS A 42 1.06 -4.17 1.45
N ILE A 43 0.06 -3.97 0.59
CA ILE A 43 -0.02 -2.77 -0.27
C ILE A 43 -0.11 -1.48 0.55
N THR A 44 -0.77 -1.51 1.70
CA THR A 44 -0.77 -0.34 2.60
C THR A 44 0.65 0.03 3.04
N ASN A 45 1.52 -0.95 3.31
CA ASN A 45 2.91 -0.70 3.69
C ASN A 45 3.74 -0.20 2.51
N VAL A 46 3.56 -0.79 1.31
CA VAL A 46 4.18 -0.29 0.08
C VAL A 46 3.81 1.17 -0.20
N LEU A 47 2.53 1.52 -0.10
CA LEU A 47 2.05 2.89 -0.29
C LEU A 47 2.60 3.85 0.78
N ARG A 48 2.74 3.41 2.04
CA ARG A 48 3.39 4.20 3.10
C ARG A 48 4.88 4.45 2.80
N CYS A 49 5.59 3.43 2.30
CA CYS A 49 6.99 3.59 1.91
C CYS A 49 7.13 4.61 0.79
N LEU A 50 6.36 4.47 -0.29
CA LEU A 50 6.36 5.43 -1.40
C LEU A 50 5.97 6.83 -0.95
N GLN A 51 5.00 6.95 -0.04
CA GLN A 51 4.59 8.24 0.52
C GLN A 51 5.75 8.89 1.29
N LEU A 52 6.47 8.13 2.13
CA LEU A 52 7.63 8.63 2.87
C LEU A 52 8.78 9.02 1.91
N GLU A 53 9.07 8.19 0.92
CA GLU A 53 10.07 8.51 -0.12
C GLU A 53 9.70 9.77 -0.91
N ALA A 54 8.41 9.96 -1.21
CA ALA A 54 7.87 11.16 -1.85
C ALA A 54 7.93 12.42 -0.94
N HIS A 55 8.30 12.27 0.33
CA HIS A 55 8.57 13.37 1.26
C HIS A 55 10.08 13.47 1.59
N GLY A 56 10.95 12.86 0.79
CA GLY A 56 12.40 13.03 0.90
C GLY A 56 13.07 12.12 1.94
N TYR A 57 12.36 11.09 2.42
CA TYR A 57 12.94 10.10 3.31
C TYR A 57 13.68 9.01 2.54
N GLN A 58 14.81 8.56 3.09
CA GLN A 58 15.35 7.25 2.77
C GLN A 58 14.59 6.20 3.59
N VAL A 59 13.97 5.22 2.91
CA VAL A 59 13.15 4.20 3.55
C VAL A 59 13.81 2.83 3.45
N THR A 60 13.81 2.09 4.56
CA THR A 60 14.20 0.68 4.61
C THR A 60 13.07 -0.12 5.26
N VAL A 61 12.70 -1.24 4.65
CA VAL A 61 11.72 -2.19 5.21
C VAL A 61 12.45 -3.45 5.63
N THR A 62 12.26 -3.89 6.86
CA THR A 62 12.89 -5.09 7.43
C THR A 62 11.89 -5.88 8.26
N GLU A 63 12.22 -7.12 8.61
CA GLU A 63 11.40 -7.91 9.52
C GLU A 63 11.69 -7.53 10.99
N LEU A 64 10.63 -7.33 11.78
CA LEU A 64 10.69 -7.31 13.23
C LEU A 64 10.77 -8.75 13.73
N VAL A 65 11.99 -9.24 13.93
CA VAL A 65 12.22 -10.60 14.44
C VAL A 65 11.81 -10.66 15.92
N GLY A 66 10.55 -11.03 16.18
CA GLY A 66 10.10 -11.54 17.47
C GLY A 66 10.23 -13.06 17.53
N TRP A 67 10.03 -13.67 18.71
CA TRP A 67 10.00 -15.13 18.88
C TRP A 67 8.81 -15.81 18.16
N GLU A 68 7.98 -15.06 17.44
CA GLU A 68 6.84 -15.55 16.67
C GLU A 68 7.00 -15.22 15.18
N HIS A 69 7.02 -16.25 14.34
CA HIS A 69 6.94 -16.13 12.88
C HIS A 69 5.49 -15.81 12.46
N SER A 70 5.02 -14.60 12.78
CA SER A 70 3.79 -14.08 12.18
C SER A 70 4.14 -13.40 10.84
N MET A 71 3.35 -13.64 9.78
CA MET A 71 3.58 -13.05 8.44
C MET A 71 3.56 -11.50 8.39
N LYS A 72 3.32 -10.82 9.53
CA LYS A 72 3.03 -9.38 9.61
C LYS A 72 4.03 -8.62 10.48
N ASN A 73 5.29 -8.96 10.35
CA ASN A 73 6.37 -8.35 11.11
C ASN A 73 7.16 -7.36 10.24
N GLU A 74 6.52 -6.52 9.40
CA GLU A 74 7.25 -5.50 8.65
C GLU A 74 7.50 -4.26 9.52
N LEU A 75 8.76 -3.86 9.67
CA LEU A 75 9.20 -2.60 10.26
C LEU A 75 9.66 -1.65 9.16
N ILE A 76 8.99 -0.51 9.04
CA ILE A 76 9.36 0.58 8.13
C ILE A 76 10.22 1.58 8.92
N ILE A 77 11.47 1.75 8.48
CA ILE A 77 12.41 2.73 9.04
C ILE A 77 12.57 3.84 8.01
N ALA A 78 12.32 5.09 8.42
CA ALA A 78 12.40 6.27 7.56
C ALA A 78 13.36 7.29 8.14
N ASN A 79 14.40 7.64 7.38
CA ASN A 79 15.39 8.64 7.75
C ASN A 79 15.27 9.83 6.81
N PHE A 80 14.96 11.02 7.33
CA PHE A 80 14.85 12.20 6.49
C PHE A 80 16.23 12.58 5.90
N LYS A 81 16.29 12.69 4.58
CA LYS A 81 17.53 12.95 3.83
C LYS A 81 17.36 14.00 2.73
N ASP A 82 16.17 14.57 2.60
CA ASP A 82 15.82 15.54 1.55
C ASP A 82 16.11 15.01 0.14
N LEU A 83 15.74 13.75 -0.10
CA LEU A 83 15.97 13.07 -1.39
C LEU A 83 14.99 13.57 -2.47
N PRO A 84 15.31 13.41 -3.77
CA PRO A 84 14.38 13.74 -4.85
C PRO A 84 13.04 12.98 -4.76
N CYS A 85 11.93 13.72 -4.73
CA CYS A 85 10.61 13.20 -4.38
C CYS A 85 9.69 12.82 -5.56
N ASN A 86 9.99 13.29 -6.78
CA ASN A 86 9.04 13.21 -7.91
C ASN A 86 8.73 11.76 -8.31
N ARG A 87 9.76 10.93 -8.48
CA ARG A 87 9.59 9.55 -8.94
C ARG A 87 8.78 8.69 -7.96
N PRO A 88 9.04 8.71 -6.63
CA PRO A 88 8.18 8.01 -5.68
C PRO A 88 6.72 8.47 -5.71
N ALA A 89 6.47 9.78 -5.87
CA ALA A 89 5.11 10.31 -5.98
C ALA A 89 4.37 9.80 -7.22
N GLU A 90 5.04 9.81 -8.38
CA GLU A 90 4.50 9.24 -9.62
C GLU A 90 4.17 7.75 -9.46
N ARG A 91 5.10 6.97 -8.89
CA ARG A 91 4.90 5.52 -8.67
C ARG A 91 3.76 5.24 -7.68
N LEU A 92 3.59 6.08 -6.67
CA LEU A 92 2.45 5.98 -5.76
C LEU A 92 1.13 6.14 -6.53
N GLY A 93 1.03 7.18 -7.37
CA GLY A 93 -0.13 7.41 -8.22
C GLY A 93 -0.42 6.24 -9.18
N GLU A 94 0.61 5.71 -9.83
CA GLU A 94 0.50 4.55 -10.72
C GLU A 94 -0.03 3.30 -9.99
N ILE A 95 0.44 3.02 -8.76
CA ILE A 95 -0.07 1.90 -7.97
C ILE A 95 -1.53 2.12 -7.60
N LEU A 96 -1.90 3.33 -7.17
CA LEU A 96 -3.30 3.63 -6.84
C LEU A 96 -4.20 3.40 -8.05
N GLN A 97 -3.80 3.85 -9.23
CA GLN A 97 -4.57 3.64 -10.46
C GLN A 97 -4.62 2.15 -10.87
N THR A 98 -3.48 1.47 -10.88
CA THR A 98 -3.37 0.08 -11.37
C THR A 98 -4.18 -0.89 -10.52
N LEU A 99 -4.31 -0.62 -9.22
CA LEU A 99 -5.04 -1.45 -8.27
C LEU A 99 -6.47 -0.98 -8.01
N GLY A 100 -6.95 0.08 -8.70
CA GLY A 100 -8.29 0.63 -8.49
C GLY A 100 -8.48 1.23 -7.09
N LEU A 101 -7.46 1.92 -6.58
CA LEU A 101 -7.38 2.50 -5.24
C LEU A 101 -7.37 4.04 -5.25
N GLU A 102 -7.82 4.69 -6.32
CA GLU A 102 -7.79 6.15 -6.47
C GLU A 102 -8.59 6.87 -5.36
N GLU A 103 -9.62 6.23 -4.80
CA GLU A 103 -10.35 6.73 -3.63
C GLU A 103 -9.45 6.92 -2.39
N MET A 104 -8.29 6.24 -2.34
CA MET A 104 -7.32 6.30 -1.25
C MET A 104 -6.29 7.43 -1.40
N SER A 105 -6.32 8.23 -2.47
CA SER A 105 -5.36 9.33 -2.67
C SER A 105 -5.36 10.34 -1.51
N GLY A 106 -6.51 10.56 -0.85
CA GLY A 106 -6.57 11.42 0.35
C GLY A 106 -5.83 10.86 1.56
N ARG A 107 -5.67 9.53 1.65
CA ARG A 107 -4.88 8.87 2.71
C ARG A 107 -3.39 8.84 2.37
N PHE A 108 -3.07 8.58 1.10
CA PHE A 108 -1.70 8.49 0.60
C PHE A 108 -1.35 9.71 -0.24
N PHE A 109 -1.41 10.89 0.39
CA PHE A 109 -1.12 12.16 -0.28
C PHE A 109 0.39 12.35 -0.45
N THR A 110 0.79 13.03 -1.53
CA THR A 110 2.15 13.49 -1.77
C THR A 110 2.11 15.00 -2.02
N GLN A 111 3.20 15.70 -1.70
CA GLN A 111 3.37 17.09 -2.09
C GLN A 111 3.78 17.12 -3.56
N MET A 112 2.81 17.28 -4.46
CA MET A 112 3.09 17.75 -5.82
C MET A 112 3.12 19.27 -5.84
#